data_AF-A0AAW5I807-F1
#
_entry.id   AF-A0AAW5I807-F1
#
_cell.length_a   1.000
_cell.length_b   1.000
_cell.length_c   1.000
_cell.angle_alpha   90.00
_cell.angle_beta   90.00
_cell.angle_gamma   90.00
#
_symmetry.space_group_name_H-M   'P 1'
#
loop_
_entity.id
_entity.type
_entity.pdbx_description
1 polymer ?
#
loop_
_entity_poly.entity_id
_entity_poly.type
_entity_poly.pdbx_seq_one_letter_code
_entity_poly.pdbx_strand_id
1 'polypeptide(L)'
;AICIFTDLTKKEASKDEQRSKLLFDTVNQVKQELNATSKIVQDKLHAMDNTPLKKVVTHRFEPTSKYILLFVVGLVLSLVFSIWGNLTQWREHQDWEEADLKYRALRMVLPSDDPNIRYIEKNFSVCRDENVINDVRNRVTVYEDSIRRLHEMLEMAAYKDSIANKLWEESK
;
A
#
# COMPACT_ATOMS: atom_id res chain seq x y z
N ALA A 1 94.38 29.90 -46.85
CA ALA A 1 92.99 29.43 -46.64
C ALA A 1 92.89 28.23 -45.68
N ILE A 2 93.85 27.29 -45.68
CA ILE A 2 93.75 26.01 -44.92
C ILE A 2 93.92 26.21 -43.39
N CYS A 3 94.78 27.12 -42.94
CA CYS A 3 95.08 27.32 -41.51
C CYS A 3 93.91 27.93 -40.70
N ILE A 4 93.04 28.73 -41.36
CA ILE A 4 91.87 29.35 -40.70
C ILE A 4 90.76 28.31 -40.47
N PHE A 5 90.66 27.30 -41.35
CA PHE A 5 89.63 26.26 -41.26
C PHE A 5 89.91 25.25 -40.14
N THR A 6 91.18 24.94 -39.88
CA THR A 6 91.59 24.07 -38.77
C THR A 6 91.39 24.71 -37.40
N ASP A 7 91.50 26.05 -37.31
CA ASP A 7 91.33 26.76 -36.04
C ASP A 7 89.85 26.98 -35.70
N LEU A 8 89.01 27.20 -36.73
CA LEU A 8 87.55 27.28 -36.58
C LEU A 8 86.94 25.94 -36.16
N THR A 9 87.36 24.83 -36.77
CA THR A 9 86.87 23.48 -36.40
C THR A 9 87.30 23.07 -34.99
N LYS A 10 88.50 23.46 -34.55
CA LYS A 10 88.96 23.21 -33.16
C LYS A 10 88.18 24.04 -32.12
N LYS A 11 87.81 25.28 -32.47
CA LYS A 11 86.99 26.15 -31.62
C LYS A 11 85.54 25.65 -31.52
N GLU A 12 84.99 25.11 -32.61
CA GLU A 12 83.67 24.47 -32.60
C GLU A 12 83.66 23.19 -31.77
N ALA A 13 84.65 22.30 -31.94
CA ALA A 13 84.74 21.08 -31.14
C ALA A 13 84.86 21.36 -29.62
N SER A 14 85.66 22.36 -29.23
CA SER A 14 85.78 22.78 -27.82
C SER A 14 84.47 23.36 -27.27
N LYS A 15 83.72 24.11 -28.08
CA LYS A 15 82.45 24.72 -27.70
C LYS A 15 81.34 23.67 -27.55
N ASP A 16 81.33 22.66 -28.41
CA ASP A 16 80.37 21.55 -28.34
C ASP A 16 80.66 20.62 -27.17
N GLU A 17 81.93 20.38 -26.84
CA GLU A 17 82.30 19.64 -25.62
C GLU A 17 81.85 20.40 -24.35
N GLN A 18 82.03 21.72 -24.32
CA GLN A 18 81.59 22.55 -23.20
C GLN A 18 80.06 22.58 -23.06
N ARG A 19 79.33 22.63 -24.18
CA ARG A 19 77.87 22.51 -24.20
C ARG A 19 77.41 21.13 -23.73
N SER A 20 78.09 20.07 -24.13
CA SER A 20 77.78 18.70 -23.68
C SER A 20 77.93 18.55 -22.17
N LYS A 21 78.95 19.17 -21.56
CA LYS A 21 79.14 19.17 -20.10
C LYS A 21 78.01 19.92 -19.39
N LEU A 22 77.65 21.11 -19.89
CA LEU A 22 76.55 21.91 -19.32
C LEU A 22 75.19 21.19 -19.43
N LEU A 23 74.93 20.54 -20.56
CA LEU A 23 73.72 19.75 -20.76
C LEU A 23 73.67 18.54 -19.82
N PHE A 24 74.80 17.85 -19.62
CA PHE A 24 74.88 16.72 -18.70
C PHE A 24 74.62 17.13 -17.24
N ASP A 25 75.20 18.25 -16.81
CA ASP A 25 74.98 18.80 -15.47
C ASP A 25 73.52 19.21 -15.26
N THR A 26 72.92 19.84 -16.28
CA THR A 26 71.49 20.21 -16.24
C THR A 26 70.58 18.97 -16.15
N VAL A 27 70.89 17.92 -16.90
CA VAL A 27 70.11 16.66 -16.86
C VAL A 27 70.24 15.98 -15.50
N ASN A 28 71.43 15.97 -14.90
CA ASN A 28 71.63 15.41 -13.57
C ASN A 28 70.86 16.19 -12.50
N GLN A 29 70.83 17.53 -12.60
CA GLN A 29 70.05 18.37 -11.70
C GLN A 29 68.54 18.08 -11.82
N VAL A 30 67.99 18.05 -13.05
CA VAL A 30 66.56 17.78 -13.27
C VAL A 30 66.20 16.38 -12.79
N LYS A 31 67.07 15.38 -13.00
CA LYS A 31 66.86 14.02 -12.49
C LYS A 31 66.80 13.98 -10.96
N GLN A 32 67.63 14.77 -10.29
CA GLN A 32 67.64 14.86 -8.83
C GLN A 32 66.37 15.55 -8.29
N GLU A 33 65.92 16.62 -8.94
CA GLU A 33 64.67 17.31 -8.59
C GLU A 33 63.45 16.40 -8.78
N LEU A 34 63.36 15.68 -9.90
CA LEU A 34 62.29 14.72 -10.14
C LEU A 34 62.25 13.59 -9.12
N ASN A 35 63.42 13.07 -8.71
CA ASN A 35 63.50 12.05 -7.67
C ASN A 35 63.00 12.58 -6.30
N ALA A 36 63.32 13.83 -5.97
CA ALA A 36 62.84 14.45 -4.73
C ALA A 36 61.32 14.67 -4.77
N THR A 37 60.77 15.19 -5.88
CA THR A 37 59.32 15.37 -6.04
C THR A 37 58.58 14.04 -6.03
N SER A 38 59.11 13.01 -6.71
CA SER A 38 58.53 11.67 -6.72
C SER A 38 58.42 11.08 -5.32
N LYS A 39 59.44 11.27 -4.48
CA LYS A 39 59.42 10.78 -3.10
C LYS A 39 58.38 11.48 -2.25
N ILE A 40 58.22 12.80 -2.41
CA ILE A 40 57.18 13.59 -1.71
C ILE A 40 55.78 13.14 -2.12
N VAL A 41 55.56 12.89 -3.41
CA VAL A 41 54.28 12.40 -3.93
C VAL A 41 53.98 10.99 -3.40
N GLN A 42 54.98 10.12 -3.35
CA GLN A 42 54.83 8.76 -2.83
C GLN A 42 54.55 8.75 -1.32
N ASP A 43 55.25 9.59 -0.55
CA ASP A 43 55.00 9.75 0.90
C ASP A 43 53.60 10.34 1.17
N LYS A 44 53.14 11.29 0.35
CA LYS A 44 51.76 11.82 0.39
C LYS A 44 50.73 10.75 0.06
N LEU A 45 51.01 9.90 -0.93
CA LEU A 45 50.12 8.81 -1.32
C LEU A 45 50.02 7.75 -0.23
N HIS A 46 51.15 7.35 0.36
CA HIS A 46 51.16 6.45 1.52
C HIS A 46 50.48 7.09 2.75
N ALA A 47 50.63 8.40 2.96
CA ALA A 47 49.91 9.10 4.02
C ALA A 47 48.38 9.12 3.76
N MET A 48 47.94 9.33 2.51
CA MET A 48 46.52 9.27 2.14
C MET A 48 45.93 7.86 2.24
N ASP A 49 46.69 6.82 1.88
CA ASP A 49 46.29 5.41 1.99
C ASP A 49 46.17 4.97 3.47
N ASN A 50 47.08 5.47 4.32
CA ASN A 50 47.04 5.22 5.77
C ASN A 50 46.08 6.15 6.53
N THR A 51 45.46 7.14 5.86
CA THR A 51 44.43 7.95 6.49
C THR A 51 43.17 7.09 6.55
N PRO A 52 42.63 6.78 7.74
CA PRO A 52 41.47 5.90 7.86
C PRO A 52 40.33 6.52 7.06
N LEU A 53 39.97 5.86 5.95
CA LEU A 53 38.85 6.19 5.09
C LEU A 53 37.70 6.57 6.02
N LYS A 54 37.32 7.85 6.05
CA LYS A 54 36.30 8.41 6.93
C LYS A 54 35.10 7.50 6.81
N LYS A 55 34.93 6.61 7.80
CA LYS A 55 33.90 5.59 7.82
C LYS A 55 32.61 6.36 7.93
N VAL A 56 32.01 6.65 6.78
CA VAL A 56 30.59 6.93 6.70
C VAL A 56 29.98 5.70 7.36
N VAL A 57 29.52 5.87 8.59
CA VAL A 57 28.67 4.90 9.28
C VAL A 57 27.35 4.98 8.54
N THR A 58 27.33 4.49 7.31
CA THR A 58 26.14 3.98 6.67
C THR A 58 25.71 2.85 7.59
N HIS A 59 24.75 3.15 8.46
CA HIS A 59 23.85 2.14 8.97
C HIS A 59 23.13 1.57 7.75
N ARG A 60 23.79 0.61 7.07
CA ARG A 60 23.09 -0.31 6.20
C ARG A 60 22.13 -1.05 7.12
N PHE A 61 20.87 -0.63 7.10
CA PHE A 61 19.78 -1.45 7.59
C PHE A 61 19.80 -2.73 6.75
N GLU A 62 20.33 -3.82 7.31
CA GLU A 62 20.12 -5.14 6.74
C GLU A 62 18.61 -5.42 6.79
N PRO A 63 17.95 -5.63 5.64
CA PRO A 63 16.51 -5.92 5.61
C PRO A 63 16.18 -7.34 6.09
N THR A 64 17.03 -7.99 6.89
CA THR A 64 17.12 -9.46 6.87
C THR A 64 17.00 -10.13 8.24
N SER A 65 16.23 -9.57 9.16
CA SER A 65 15.65 -10.42 10.19
C SER A 65 14.52 -11.22 9.55
N LYS A 66 14.70 -12.53 9.40
CA LYS A 66 13.67 -13.47 8.89
C LYS A 66 12.31 -13.24 9.55
N TYR A 67 12.31 -12.83 10.83
CA TYR A 67 11.11 -12.51 11.59
C TYR A 67 10.39 -11.25 11.10
N ILE A 68 11.09 -10.19 10.69
CA ILE A 68 10.46 -8.96 10.17
C ILE A 68 9.83 -9.25 8.81
N LEU A 69 10.48 -10.03 7.95
CA LEU A 69 9.90 -10.43 6.66
C LEU A 69 8.64 -11.29 6.86
N LEU A 70 8.70 -12.28 7.77
CA LEU A 70 7.54 -13.10 8.14
C LEU A 70 6.42 -12.26 8.76
N PHE A 71 6.76 -11.24 9.54
CA PHE A 71 5.80 -10.32 10.13
C PHE A 71 5.10 -9.48 9.05
N VAL A 72 5.84 -8.95 8.07
CA VAL A 72 5.25 -8.19 6.95
C VAL A 72 4.33 -9.09 6.11
N VAL A 73 4.75 -10.31 5.79
CA VAL A 73 3.90 -11.27 5.07
C VAL A 73 2.65 -11.63 5.89
N GLY A 74 2.80 -11.86 7.20
CA GLY A 74 1.70 -12.13 8.11
C GLY A 74 0.74 -10.96 8.26
N LEU A 75 1.25 -9.73 8.29
CA LEU A 75 0.42 -8.51 8.29
C LEU A 75 -0.38 -8.38 7.00
N VAL A 76 0.24 -8.60 5.85
CA VAL A 76 -0.46 -8.56 4.54
C VAL A 76 -1.51 -9.66 4.47
N LEU A 77 -1.19 -10.89 4.87
CA LEU A 77 -2.16 -11.99 4.94
C LEU A 77 -3.33 -11.63 5.85
N SER A 78 -3.04 -11.15 7.06
CA SER A 78 -4.05 -10.76 8.04
C SER A 78 -4.98 -9.67 7.50
N LEU A 79 -4.43 -8.67 6.79
CA LEU A 79 -5.22 -7.64 6.12
C LEU A 79 -6.16 -8.23 5.06
N VAL A 80 -5.65 -9.13 4.21
CA VAL A 80 -6.45 -9.78 3.16
C VAL A 80 -7.56 -10.63 3.77
N PHE A 81 -7.26 -11.44 4.79
CA PHE A 81 -8.27 -12.23 5.50
C PHE A 81 -9.28 -11.35 6.22
N SER A 82 -8.87 -10.21 6.78
CA SER A 82 -9.78 -9.26 7.41
C SER A 82 -10.76 -8.65 6.40
N ILE A 83 -10.27 -8.22 5.24
CA ILE A 83 -11.10 -7.68 4.16
C ILE A 83 -12.03 -8.76 3.59
N TRP A 84 -11.50 -9.97 3.35
CA TRP A 84 -12.28 -11.08 2.83
C TRP A 84 -13.37 -11.54 3.80
N GLY A 85 -13.04 -11.65 5.10
CA GLY A 85 -13.99 -12.01 6.14
C GLY A 85 -15.10 -10.98 6.29
N ASN A 86 -14.74 -9.69 6.30
CA ASN A 86 -15.71 -8.59 6.33
C ASN A 86 -16.62 -8.61 5.09
N LEU A 87 -16.05 -8.80 3.89
CA LEU A 87 -16.81 -8.87 2.64
C LEU A 87 -17.74 -10.10 2.59
N THR A 88 -17.27 -11.25 3.07
CA THR A 88 -18.07 -12.49 3.12
C THR A 88 -19.22 -12.34 4.10
N GLN A 89 -18.97 -11.78 5.27
CA GLN A 89 -20.00 -11.49 6.28
C GLN A 89 -21.03 -10.47 5.75
N TRP A 90 -20.58 -9.43 5.05
CA TRP A 90 -21.49 -8.46 4.43
C TRP A 90 -22.38 -9.12 3.36
N ARG A 91 -21.82 -10.03 2.56
CA ARG A 91 -22.59 -10.80 1.57
C ARG A 91 -23.64 -11.69 2.25
N GLU A 92 -23.24 -12.45 3.27
CA GLU A 92 -24.18 -13.29 4.01
C GLU A 92 -25.31 -12.45 4.62
N HIS A 93 -24.99 -11.29 5.20
CA HIS A 93 -26.01 -10.43 5.78
C HIS A 93 -27.03 -9.93 4.74
N GLN A 94 -26.57 -9.59 3.53
CA GLN A 94 -27.45 -9.23 2.42
C GLN A 94 -28.35 -10.42 1.99
N ASP A 95 -27.80 -11.63 1.94
CA ASP A 95 -28.56 -12.83 1.57
C ASP A 95 -29.62 -13.17 2.63
N TRP A 96 -29.32 -12.98 3.92
CA TRP A 96 -30.29 -13.14 5.02
C TRP A 96 -31.44 -12.13 4.93
N GLU A 97 -31.14 -10.85 4.69
CA GLU A 97 -32.17 -9.81 4.52
C GLU A 97 -33.08 -10.11 3.32
N GLU A 98 -32.52 -10.64 2.23
CA GLU A 98 -33.29 -10.99 1.05
C GLU A 98 -34.21 -12.20 1.28
N ALA A 99 -33.70 -13.26 1.92
CA ALA A 99 -34.49 -14.45 2.25
C ALA A 99 -35.60 -14.14 3.26
N ASP A 100 -35.31 -13.29 4.23
CA ASP A 100 -36.28 -12.82 5.22
C ASP A 100 -37.37 -11.94 4.56
N LEU A 101 -36.99 -10.99 3.71
CA LEU A 101 -37.95 -10.18 2.96
C LEU A 101 -38.82 -11.04 2.03
N LYS A 102 -38.23 -12.03 1.34
CA LYS A 102 -38.97 -13.02 0.54
C LYS A 102 -40.01 -13.76 1.39
N TYR A 103 -39.61 -14.23 2.58
CA TYR A 103 -40.51 -14.94 3.49
C TYR A 103 -41.66 -14.05 3.99
N ARG A 104 -41.38 -12.81 4.40
CA ARG A 104 -42.41 -11.87 4.86
C ARG A 104 -43.35 -11.45 3.74
N ALA A 105 -42.81 -11.19 2.54
CA ALA A 105 -43.60 -10.86 1.36
C ALA A 105 -44.53 -12.02 0.99
N LEU A 106 -44.06 -13.27 1.05
CA LEU A 106 -44.91 -14.44 0.87
C LEU A 106 -46.03 -14.50 1.92
N ARG A 107 -45.75 -14.23 3.21
CA ARG A 107 -46.80 -14.16 4.25
C ARG A 107 -47.85 -13.08 4.00
N MET A 108 -47.50 -12.00 3.30
CA MET A 108 -48.46 -10.98 2.87
C MET A 108 -49.33 -11.45 1.68
N VAL A 109 -48.76 -12.26 0.77
CA VAL A 109 -49.41 -12.67 -0.49
C VAL A 109 -50.16 -14.02 -0.40
N LEU A 110 -49.97 -14.80 0.68
CA LEU A 110 -50.68 -16.07 0.89
C LEU A 110 -52.09 -15.87 1.49
N PRO A 111 -53.05 -15.44 0.67
CA PRO A 111 -54.20 -16.31 0.42
C PRO A 111 -54.15 -16.79 -1.04
N SER A 112 -53.73 -18.04 -1.23
CA SER A 112 -53.92 -18.93 -2.38
C SER A 112 -53.91 -18.34 -3.81
N ASP A 113 -52.94 -18.80 -4.63
CA ASP A 113 -52.97 -18.76 -6.11
C ASP A 113 -53.02 -17.38 -6.80
N ASP A 114 -52.42 -16.35 -6.19
CA ASP A 114 -52.34 -15.02 -6.80
C ASP A 114 -51.11 -14.90 -7.74
N PRO A 115 -51.28 -14.40 -9.00
CA PRO A 115 -50.18 -14.17 -9.94
C PRO A 115 -49.05 -13.26 -9.41
N ASN A 116 -49.29 -12.52 -8.33
CA ASN A 116 -48.28 -11.72 -7.63
C ASN A 116 -47.10 -12.55 -7.08
N ILE A 117 -47.29 -13.82 -6.70
CA ILE A 117 -46.19 -14.67 -6.21
C ILE A 117 -45.15 -14.89 -7.33
N ARG A 118 -45.65 -15.20 -8.54
CA ARG A 118 -44.80 -15.41 -9.73
C ARG A 118 -44.09 -14.12 -10.16
N TYR A 119 -44.69 -12.96 -9.90
CA TYR A 119 -44.09 -11.66 -10.16
C TYR A 119 -42.93 -11.35 -9.19
N ILE A 120 -43.12 -11.63 -7.90
CA ILE A 120 -42.08 -11.46 -6.87
C ILE A 120 -40.92 -12.43 -7.14
N GLU A 121 -41.19 -13.71 -7.37
CA GLU A 121 -40.15 -14.70 -7.64
C GLU A 121 -39.27 -14.31 -8.84
N LYS A 122 -39.88 -13.85 -9.94
CA LYS A 122 -39.15 -13.46 -11.16
C LYS A 122 -38.25 -12.24 -10.95
N ASN A 123 -38.72 -11.24 -10.20
CA ASN A 123 -37.97 -10.00 -9.96
C ASN A 123 -36.88 -10.16 -8.90
N PHE A 124 -37.01 -11.13 -7.99
CA PHE A 124 -35.96 -11.46 -7.04
C PHE A 124 -34.93 -12.47 -7.56
N SER A 125 -35.26 -13.31 -8.56
CA SER A 125 -34.34 -14.35 -9.05
C SER A 125 -33.71 -14.06 -10.42
N VAL A 126 -34.45 -13.45 -11.37
CA VAL A 126 -34.02 -13.35 -12.78
C VAL A 126 -33.65 -11.92 -13.20
N CYS A 127 -34.36 -10.89 -12.71
CA CYS A 127 -34.08 -9.48 -13.02
C CYS A 127 -34.25 -8.63 -11.75
N ARG A 128 -33.14 -8.46 -11.00
CA ARG A 128 -33.09 -7.66 -9.77
C ARG A 128 -33.41 -6.20 -10.07
N ASP A 129 -34.63 -5.80 -9.77
CA ASP A 129 -35.08 -4.40 -9.83
C ASP A 129 -35.21 -3.84 -8.42
N GLU A 130 -34.27 -2.96 -8.06
CA GLU A 130 -34.20 -2.35 -6.73
C GLU A 130 -35.47 -1.55 -6.38
N ASN A 131 -36.16 -0.98 -7.38
CA ASN A 131 -37.39 -0.24 -7.16
C ASN A 131 -38.53 -1.18 -6.74
N VAL A 132 -38.60 -2.36 -7.35
CA VAL A 132 -39.60 -3.38 -7.01
C VAL A 132 -39.33 -3.96 -5.62
N ILE A 133 -38.06 -4.22 -5.29
CA ILE A 133 -37.68 -4.69 -3.94
C ILE A 133 -38.09 -3.66 -2.89
N ASN A 134 -37.87 -2.37 -3.16
CA ASN A 134 -38.23 -1.31 -2.23
C ASN A 134 -39.75 -1.12 -2.09
N ASP A 135 -40.51 -1.26 -3.18
CA ASP A 135 -41.99 -1.26 -3.14
C ASP A 135 -42.54 -2.43 -2.31
N VAL A 136 -42.00 -3.64 -2.51
CA VAL A 136 -42.35 -4.83 -1.74
C VAL A 136 -42.03 -4.63 -0.25
N ARG A 137 -40.86 -4.07 0.08
CA ARG A 137 -40.49 -3.74 1.47
C ARG A 137 -41.49 -2.79 2.10
N ASN A 138 -41.84 -1.70 1.41
CA ASN A 138 -42.81 -0.73 1.91
C ASN A 138 -44.20 -1.36 2.13
N ARG A 139 -44.65 -2.20 1.19
CA ARG A 139 -45.91 -2.95 1.30
C ARG A 139 -45.94 -3.88 2.50
N VAL A 140 -44.87 -4.64 2.71
CA VAL A 140 -44.72 -5.52 3.89
C VAL A 140 -44.78 -4.71 5.17
N THR A 141 -44.07 -3.58 5.26
CA THR A 141 -44.10 -2.70 6.44
C THR A 141 -45.50 -2.17 6.73
N VAL A 142 -46.23 -1.71 5.72
CA VAL A 142 -47.60 -1.21 5.90
C VAL A 142 -48.53 -2.34 6.35
N TYR A 143 -48.39 -3.54 5.79
CA TYR A 143 -49.17 -4.71 6.18
C TYR A 143 -48.91 -5.14 7.62
N GLU A 144 -47.64 -5.27 8.02
CA GLU A 144 -47.25 -5.62 9.39
C GLU A 144 -47.75 -4.57 10.40
N ASP A 145 -47.64 -3.28 10.06
CA ASP A 145 -48.15 -2.21 10.90
C ASP A 145 -49.68 -2.26 11.06
N SER A 146 -50.39 -2.60 9.98
CA SER A 146 -51.85 -2.77 10.04
C SER A 146 -52.28 -3.96 10.90
N ILE A 147 -51.57 -5.09 10.83
CA ILE A 147 -51.83 -6.26 11.69
C ILE A 147 -51.56 -5.93 13.15
N ARG A 148 -50.46 -5.24 13.44
CA ARG A 148 -50.15 -4.81 14.81
C ARG A 148 -51.25 -3.92 15.37
N ARG A 149 -51.67 -2.90 14.61
CA ARG A 149 -52.77 -2.01 15.03
C ARG A 149 -54.08 -2.77 15.21
N LEU A 150 -54.38 -3.75 14.36
CA LEU A 150 -55.56 -4.61 14.54
C LEU A 150 -55.49 -5.39 15.86
N HIS A 151 -54.32 -5.92 16.22
CA HIS A 151 -54.12 -6.64 17.47
C HIS A 151 -54.27 -5.72 18.69
N GLU A 152 -53.64 -4.55 18.66
CA GLU A 152 -53.78 -3.54 19.72
C GLU A 152 -55.23 -3.10 19.91
N MET A 153 -55.97 -2.90 18.80
CA MET A 153 -57.40 -2.56 18.87
C MET A 153 -58.24 -3.68 19.47
N LEU A 154 -57.96 -4.94 19.14
CA LEU A 154 -58.66 -6.10 19.70
C LEU A 154 -58.41 -6.25 21.20
N GLU A 155 -57.16 -6.13 21.64
CA GLU A 155 -56.82 -6.17 23.06
C GLU A 155 -57.48 -5.02 23.83
N MET A 156 -57.46 -3.80 23.27
CA MET A 156 -58.10 -2.65 23.89
C MET A 156 -59.63 -2.79 23.94
N ALA A 157 -60.25 -3.40 22.92
CA ALA A 157 -61.68 -3.69 22.91
C ALA A 157 -62.04 -4.72 23.99
N ALA A 158 -61.30 -5.83 24.08
CA ALA A 158 -61.50 -6.85 25.11
C ALA A 158 -61.29 -6.28 26.52
N TYR A 159 -60.27 -5.45 26.72
CA TYR A 159 -60.00 -4.79 27.99
C TYR A 159 -61.15 -3.85 28.40
N LYS A 160 -61.62 -3.00 27.48
CA LYS A 160 -62.76 -2.09 27.75
C LYS A 160 -64.04 -2.87 28.06
N ASP A 161 -64.30 -3.95 27.33
CA ASP A 161 -65.45 -4.83 27.55
C ASP A 161 -65.40 -5.50 28.95
N SER A 162 -64.21 -5.96 29.36
CA SER A 162 -64.01 -6.54 30.70
C SER A 162 -64.26 -5.56 31.84
N ILE A 163 -63.86 -4.29 31.68
CA ILE A 163 -64.12 -3.23 32.67
C ILE A 163 -65.62 -2.91 32.72
N ALA A 164 -66.27 -2.79 31.57
CA ALA A 164 -67.70 -2.50 31.49
C ALA A 164 -68.53 -3.58 32.18
N ASN A 165 -68.22 -4.86 31.96
CA ASN A 165 -68.88 -5.98 32.63
C ASN A 165 -68.65 -5.95 34.15
N LYS A 166 -67.43 -5.64 34.60
CA LYS A 166 -67.14 -5.54 36.05
C LYS A 166 -67.94 -4.41 36.72
N LEU A 167 -68.02 -3.24 36.09
CA LEU A 167 -68.81 -2.11 36.59
C LEU A 167 -70.32 -2.42 36.61
N TRP A 168 -70.82 -3.17 35.62
CA TRP A 168 -72.22 -3.58 35.59
C TRP A 168 -72.57 -4.48 36.78
N GLU A 169 -71.74 -5.49 37.08
CA GLU A 169 -71.93 -6.36 38.24
C GLU A 169 -71.82 -5.60 39.58
N GLU A 170 -70.91 -4.62 39.71
CA GLU A 170 -70.80 -3.80 40.93
C GLU A 170 -71.98 -2.82 41.12
N SER A 171 -72.70 -2.48 40.05
CA SER A 171 -73.86 -1.57 40.10
C SER A 171 -75.19 -2.25 40.45
N LYS A 172 -75.18 -3.58 40.57
CA LYS A 172 -76.35 -4.44 40.76
C LYS A 172 -76.50 -4.85 42.22
#